data_AF-A0A1W1XUT8-F1
#
_entry.id   AF-A0A1W1XUT8-F1
#
_cell.length_a   1.000
_cell.length_b   1.000
_cell.length_c   1.000
_cell.angle_alpha   90.00
_cell.angle_beta   90.00
_cell.angle_gamma   90.00
#
_symmetry.space_group_name_H-M   'P 1'
#
loop_
_entity.id
_entity.type
_entity.pdbx_description
1 polymer ?
#
loop_
_entity_poly.entity_id
_entity_poly.type
_entity_poly.pdbx_seq_one_letter_code
_entity_poly.pdbx_strand_id
1 'polypeptide(L)'
;MSQPPEEALQRLLDLAKEYQSKQKELDQWASQASPEELRPGLMAFGERATDRFRAAQQVLLFHLYSDEAAPSEEVREAAAAMCRCFDEMLLLFHRLLDEGASRA
;
A
#
# COMPACT_ATOMS: atom_id res chain seq x y z
N MET A 1 14.50 20.66 13.76
CA MET A 1 13.35 20.16 12.99
C MET A 1 12.11 20.38 13.85
N SER A 2 11.09 21.05 13.32
CA SER A 2 9.81 21.24 14.03
C SER A 2 9.17 19.88 14.29
N GLN A 3 8.55 19.68 15.45
CA GLN A 3 7.79 18.46 15.69
C GLN A 3 6.66 18.36 14.66
N PRO A 4 6.44 17.17 14.06
CA PRO A 4 5.30 16.97 13.17
C PRO A 4 4.00 17.24 13.94
N PRO A 5 2.96 17.77 13.29
CA PRO A 5 1.65 17.96 13.90
C PRO A 5 1.15 16.64 14.51
N GLU A 6 0.44 16.72 15.64
CA GLU A 6 -0.12 15.55 16.33
C GLU A 6 -0.99 14.69 15.40
N GLU A 7 -1.77 15.34 14.53
CA GLU A 7 -2.57 14.69 13.49
C GLU A 7 -1.74 13.85 12.51
N ALA A 8 -0.55 14.33 12.14
CA ALA A 8 0.35 13.60 11.25
C ALA A 8 0.93 12.36 11.93
N LEU A 9 1.30 12.47 13.21
CA LEU A 9 1.74 11.33 14.01
C LEU A 9 0.63 10.29 14.17
N GLN A 10 -0.60 10.73 14.43
CA GLN A 10 -1.75 9.84 14.52
C GLN A 10 -2.00 9.11 13.20
N ARG A 11 -1.91 9.81 12.06
CA ARG A 11 -2.08 9.18 10.74
C ARG A 11 -0.99 8.14 10.46
N LEU A 12 0.25 8.39 10.86
CA LEU A 12 1.34 7.41 10.73
C LEU A 12 1.10 6.17 11.60
N LEU A 13 0.58 6.35 12.83
CA LEU A 13 0.20 5.23 13.68
C LEU A 13 -0.93 4.40 13.07
N ASP A 14 -1.92 5.05 12.45
CA ASP A 14 -3.03 4.35 11.81
C ASP A 14 -2.57 3.58 10.57
N LEU A 15 -1.69 4.17 9.74
CA LEU A 15 -1.04 3.47 8.64
C LEU A 15 -0.25 2.23 9.11
N ALA A 16 0.48 2.34 10.23
CA ALA A 16 1.22 1.20 10.79
C ALA A 16 0.29 0.06 11.27
N LYS A 17 -0.88 0.39 11.84
CA LYS A 17 -1.89 -0.60 12.20
C LYS A 17 -2.51 -1.24 10.95
N GLU A 18 -2.79 -0.45 9.92
CA GLU A 18 -3.29 -0.94 8.63
C GLU A 18 -2.29 -1.90 7.97
N TYR A 19 -0.99 -1.58 7.98
CA TYR A 19 0.07 -2.47 7.53
C TYR A 19 0.00 -3.83 8.22
N GLN A 20 -0.07 -3.83 9.55
CA GLN A 20 -0.12 -5.07 10.34
C GLN A 20 -1.39 -5.88 10.04
N SER A 21 -2.54 -5.22 9.86
CA SER A 21 -3.79 -5.89 9.48
C SER A 21 -3.65 -6.57 8.12
N LYS A 22 -3.16 -5.83 7.11
CA LYS A 22 -2.98 -6.36 5.75
C LYS A 22 -1.99 -7.51 5.70
N GLN A 23 -0.92 -7.46 6.50
CA GLN A 23 0.01 -8.58 6.61
C GLN A 23 -0.72 -9.84 7.10
N LYS A 24 -1.53 -9.73 8.16
CA LYS A 24 -2.31 -10.87 8.69
C LYS A 24 -3.31 -11.40 7.66
N GLU A 25 -4.00 -10.51 6.95
CA GLU A 25 -4.95 -10.88 5.89
C GLU A 25 -4.25 -11.61 4.74
N LEU A 26 -3.08 -11.12 4.31
CA LEU A 26 -2.27 -11.75 3.27
C LEU A 26 -1.76 -13.12 3.70
N ASP A 27 -1.23 -13.24 4.93
CA ASP A 27 -0.76 -14.50 5.48
C ASP A 27 -1.90 -15.52 5.62
N GLN A 28 -3.07 -15.07 6.07
CA GLN A 28 -4.26 -15.91 6.15
C GLN A 28 -4.68 -16.40 4.77
N TRP A 29 -4.77 -15.52 3.79
CA TRP A 29 -5.12 -15.90 2.42
C TRP A 29 -4.09 -16.88 1.85
N ALA A 30 -2.79 -16.61 2.01
CA ALA A 30 -1.72 -17.47 1.51
C ALA A 30 -1.75 -18.86 2.14
N SER A 31 -2.12 -18.97 3.43
CA SER A 31 -2.25 -20.27 4.11
C SER A 31 -3.43 -21.12 3.61
N GLN A 32 -4.40 -20.51 2.94
CA GLN A 32 -5.61 -21.15 2.44
C GLN A 32 -5.59 -21.37 0.93
N ALA A 33 -4.74 -20.63 0.21
CA ALA A 33 -4.60 -20.75 -1.24
C ALA A 33 -3.95 -22.08 -1.63
N SER A 34 -4.40 -22.68 -2.73
CA SER A 34 -3.70 -23.84 -3.27
C SER A 34 -2.33 -23.43 -3.84
N PRO A 35 -1.35 -24.35 -3.93
CA PRO A 35 -0.04 -24.04 -4.51
C PRO A 35 -0.10 -23.51 -5.95
N GLU A 36 -1.13 -23.88 -6.70
CA GLU A 36 -1.33 -23.44 -8.09
C GLU A 36 -1.89 -22.01 -8.17
N GLU A 37 -2.68 -21.59 -7.19
CA GLU A 37 -3.33 -20.27 -7.13
C GLU A 37 -2.46 -19.22 -6.45
N LEU A 38 -1.52 -19.64 -5.60
CA LEU A 38 -0.76 -18.74 -4.74
C LEU A 38 0.06 -17.71 -5.53
N ARG A 39 0.88 -18.16 -6.49
CA ARG A 39 1.71 -17.24 -7.29
C ARG A 39 0.86 -16.33 -8.20
N PRO A 40 -0.10 -16.85 -9.01
CA PRO A 40 -1.00 -15.98 -9.79
C PRO A 40 -1.77 -14.98 -8.92
N GLY A 41 -2.25 -15.41 -7.75
CA GLY A 41 -2.97 -14.54 -6.82
C GLY A 41 -2.10 -13.41 -6.26
N LEU A 42 -0.86 -13.70 -5.85
CA LEU A 42 0.11 -12.70 -5.41
C LEU A 42 0.43 -11.68 -6.51
N MET A 43 0.57 -12.14 -7.77
CA MET A 43 0.76 -11.23 -8.91
C MET A 43 -0.46 -10.33 -9.12
N ALA A 44 -1.68 -10.89 -9.08
CA ALA A 44 -2.92 -10.12 -9.23
C ALA A 44 -3.15 -9.13 -8.07
N PHE A 45 -2.69 -9.44 -6.85
CA PHE A 45 -2.65 -8.45 -5.77
C PHE A 45 -1.68 -7.31 -6.08
N GLY A 46 -0.49 -7.63 -6.61
CA GLY A 46 0.53 -6.65 -6.98
C GLY A 46 0.06 -5.69 -8.08
N GLU A 47 -0.62 -6.20 -9.10
CA GLU A 47 -1.21 -5.40 -10.17
C GLU A 47 -2.26 -4.43 -9.61
N ARG A 48 -3.18 -4.92 -8.76
CA ARG A 48 -4.20 -4.07 -8.12
C ARG A 48 -3.62 -3.01 -7.18
N ALA A 49 -2.55 -3.33 -6.45
CA ALA A 49 -1.84 -2.35 -5.61
C ALA A 49 -1.17 -1.27 -6.48
N THR A 50 -0.57 -1.68 -7.61
CA THR A 50 0.06 -0.77 -8.57
C THR A 50 -0.95 0.18 -9.21
N ASP A 51 -2.13 -0.33 -9.60
CA ASP A 51 -3.17 0.51 -10.22
C ASP A 51 -3.72 1.54 -9.24
N ARG A 52 -3.98 1.15 -7.99
CA ARG A 52 -4.38 2.08 -6.94
C ARG A 52 -3.30 3.12 -6.64
N PHE A 53 -2.02 2.70 -6.63
CA PHE A 53 -0.90 3.63 -6.46
C PHE A 53 -0.87 4.66 -7.59
N ARG A 54 -1.02 4.24 -8.85
CA ARG A 54 -1.06 5.15 -10.01
C ARG A 54 -2.23 6.12 -9.94
N ALA A 55 -3.42 5.66 -9.55
CA ALA A 55 -4.58 6.53 -9.37
C ALA A 55 -4.31 7.60 -8.29
N ALA A 56 -3.74 7.21 -7.15
CA ALA A 56 -3.37 8.16 -6.09
C ALA A 56 -2.28 9.15 -6.55
N GLN A 57 -1.29 8.68 -7.32
CA GLN A 57 -0.28 9.55 -7.92
C GLN A 57 -0.91 10.57 -8.87
N GLN A 58 -1.91 10.19 -9.68
CA GLN A 58 -2.60 11.11 -10.57
C GLN A 58 -3.26 12.25 -9.81
N VAL A 59 -3.93 11.96 -8.69
CA VAL A 59 -4.55 12.99 -7.83
C VAL A 59 -3.49 13.95 -7.28
N LEU A 60 -2.38 13.42 -6.77
CA LEU A 60 -1.30 14.27 -6.25
C LEU A 60 -0.66 15.13 -7.34
N LEU A 61 -0.36 14.55 -8.50
CA LEU A 61 0.22 15.28 -9.63
C LEU A 61 -0.75 16.33 -10.16
N PHE A 62 -2.04 16.00 -10.29
CA PHE A 62 -3.06 16.95 -10.69
C PHE A 62 -3.04 18.17 -9.77
N HIS A 63 -3.06 17.97 -8.45
CA HIS A 63 -3.03 19.07 -7.51
C HIS A 63 -1.71 19.86 -7.52
N LEU A 64 -0.55 19.18 -7.61
CA LEU A 64 0.77 19.84 -7.68
C LEU A 64 0.95 20.75 -8.91
N TYR A 65 0.28 20.41 -10.02
CA TYR A 65 0.33 21.19 -11.26
C TYR A 65 -0.91 22.05 -11.50
N SER A 66 -1.84 22.10 -10.53
CA SER A 66 -2.99 23.01 -10.55
C SER A 66 -2.69 24.26 -9.74
N ASP A 67 -3.21 25.42 -10.14
CA ASP A 67 -3.08 26.70 -9.41
C ASP A 67 -3.93 26.73 -8.10
N GLU A 68 -4.25 25.58 -7.51
CA GLU A 68 -5.04 25.49 -6.29
C GLU A 68 -4.18 25.74 -5.04
N ALA A 69 -4.61 26.69 -4.21
CA ALA A 69 -3.79 27.28 -3.14
C ALA A 69 -3.70 26.47 -1.83
N ALA A 70 -4.40 25.33 -1.70
CA ALA A 70 -4.32 24.51 -0.49
C ALA A 70 -4.58 23.01 -0.77
N PRO A 71 -3.83 22.09 -0.14
CA PRO A 71 -4.07 20.66 -0.28
C PRO A 71 -5.47 20.32 0.25
N SER A 72 -6.34 19.90 -0.66
CA SER A 72 -7.66 19.40 -0.32
C SER A 72 -7.56 18.10 0.50
N GLU A 73 -8.64 17.73 1.19
CA GLU A 73 -8.74 16.42 1.86
C GLU A 73 -8.42 15.26 0.90
N GLU A 74 -8.79 15.42 -0.37
CA GLU A 74 -8.49 14.48 -1.44
C GLU A 74 -6.98 14.25 -1.64
N VAL A 75 -6.16 15.30 -1.55
CA VAL A 75 -4.69 15.21 -1.63
C VAL A 75 -4.13 14.44 -0.44
N ARG A 76 -4.68 14.66 0.75
CA ARG A 76 -4.26 13.94 1.97
C ARG A 76 -4.61 12.46 1.89
N GLU A 77 -5.81 12.13 1.43
CA GLU A 77 -6.23 10.75 1.22
C GLU A 77 -5.44 10.06 0.10
N ALA A 78 -5.11 10.78 -0.98
CA ALA A 78 -4.24 10.28 -2.04
C ALA A 78 -2.82 9.98 -1.51
N ALA A 79 -2.24 10.86 -0.69
CA ALA A 79 -0.95 10.61 -0.06
C ALA A 79 -0.99 9.37 0.86
N ALA A 80 -2.05 9.24 1.67
CA ALA A 80 -2.24 8.05 2.51
C ALA A 80 -2.45 6.77 1.67
N ALA A 81 -3.18 6.85 0.57
CA ALA A 81 -3.36 5.74 -0.37
C ALA A 81 -2.04 5.31 -0.99
N MET A 82 -1.14 6.24 -1.31
CA MET A 82 0.21 5.90 -1.79
C MET A 82 1.02 5.14 -0.74
N CYS A 83 1.00 5.58 0.52
CA CYS A 83 1.65 4.86 1.63
C CYS A 83 1.09 3.44 1.75
N ARG A 84 -0.23 3.30 1.79
CA ARG A 84 -0.93 2.00 1.83
C ARG A 84 -0.53 1.07 0.68
N CYS A 85 -0.42 1.59 -0.54
CA CYS A 85 -0.08 0.77 -1.70
C CYS A 85 1.41 0.38 -1.70
N PHE A 86 2.30 1.27 -1.25
CA PHE A 86 3.72 0.94 -1.06
C PHE A 86 3.89 -0.22 -0.08
N ASP A 87 3.22 -0.13 1.07
CA ASP A 87 3.19 -1.16 2.10
C ASP A 87 2.70 -2.51 1.57
N GLU A 88 1.60 -2.51 0.81
CA GLU A 88 1.08 -3.71 0.16
C GLU A 88 2.07 -4.31 -0.85
N MET A 89 2.67 -3.48 -1.71
CA MET A 89 3.67 -3.94 -2.68
C MET A 89 4.89 -4.56 -1.97
N LEU A 90 5.33 -3.99 -0.85
CA LEU A 90 6.43 -4.53 -0.05
C LEU A 90 6.07 -5.89 0.58
N LEU A 91 4.88 -6.00 1.17
CA LEU A 91 4.38 -7.27 1.73
C LEU A 91 4.30 -8.37 0.66
N LEU A 92 3.75 -8.05 -0.50
CA LEU A 92 3.65 -8.98 -1.63
C LEU A 92 5.02 -9.38 -2.17
N PHE A 93 5.97 -8.44 -2.22
CA PHE A 93 7.33 -8.71 -2.63
C PHE A 93 8.03 -9.70 -1.69
N HIS A 94 7.96 -9.47 -0.37
CA HIS A 94 8.50 -10.42 0.61
C HIS A 94 7.87 -11.81 0.46
N ARG A 95 6.54 -11.87 0.28
CA ARG A 95 5.86 -13.15 0.09
C ARG A 95 6.29 -13.89 -1.18
N LEU A 96 6.44 -13.16 -2.30
CA LEU A 96 6.92 -13.75 -3.56
C LEU A 96 8.35 -14.29 -3.43
N LEU A 97 9.22 -13.64 -2.65
CA LEU A 97 10.56 -14.16 -2.36
C LEU A 97 10.51 -15.45 -1.53
N ASP A 98 9.68 -15.49 -0.48
CA ASP A 98 9.54 -16.67 0.38
C ASP A 98 9.00 -17.89 -0.40
N GLU A 99 8.02 -17.67 -1.28
CA GLU A 99 7.48 -18.72 -2.16
C GLU A 99 8.51 -19.21 -3.19
N GLY A 100 9.33 -18.30 -3.71
CA GLY A 100 10.43 -18.64 -4.64
C GLY A 100 11.51 -19.48 -3.96
N ALA A 101 11.86 -19.14 -2.71
CA ALA A 101 12.84 -19.89 -1.91
C ALA A 101 12.31 -21.27 -1.46
N SER A 102 11.01 -21.40 -1.22
CA SER A 102 10.39 -22.67 -0.79
C SER A 102 10.28 -23.72 -1.91
N ARG A 103 10.52 -23.35 -3.17
CA ARG A 103 10.46 -24.24 -4.35
C ARG A 103 11.82 -24.52 -5.00
N ALA A 104 12.90 -23.92 -4.50
CA ALA A 104 14.27 -24.13 -4.97
C ALA A 104 14.95 -25.28 -4.21
#